data_AF-A0A9X9M9X4-F1
#
_entry.id   AF-A0A9X9M9X4-F1
#
_cell.length_a   1.000
_cell.length_b   1.000
_cell.length_c   1.000
_cell.angle_alpha   90.00
_cell.angle_beta   90.00
_cell.angle_gamma   90.00
#
_symmetry.space_group_name_H-M   'P 1'
#
loop_
_entity.id
_entity.type
_entity.pdbx_description
1 polymer ?
#
loop_
_entity_poly.entity_id
_entity_poly.type
_entity_poly.pdbx_seq_one_letter_code
_entity_poly.pdbx_strand_id
1 'polypeptide(L)'
;MTRARALDSPALIRSLLLSNPHDLPLLTERNPALAEALLSGNLDAFSRVLLEQQRERALREQERLRLFTADPFDPEAQAKIEEEIRQRNVEENMSIAMEEAPESFGQVTMLYINCKVNGHPLKAFVDSGAQMTIMSQACAERCNIIRLVDRRWAGIAKGVGTQRIIGRVHLAQIQIEGDFLQCSFSILEDQPMDMLLGLDMLRRHQCSLDLKKNVLVIGTTGTQTHFLPEGELPPCAKLACGAGQEQPPDREAAGTIKHSVKDLGRKKR
;
A
#
# COMPACT_ATOMS: atom_id res chain seq x y z
N MET A 1 -26.12 -39.55 -37.79
CA MET A 1 -25.26 -39.64 -36.57
C MET A 1 -23.76 -39.41 -36.85
N THR A 2 -23.37 -38.68 -37.91
CA THR A 2 -21.96 -38.67 -38.39
C THR A 2 -21.26 -37.30 -38.41
N ARG A 3 -21.95 -36.20 -38.08
CA ARG A 3 -21.38 -34.84 -38.20
C ARG A 3 -20.63 -34.32 -36.96
N ALA A 4 -20.96 -34.82 -35.77
CA ALA A 4 -20.33 -34.36 -34.52
C ALA A 4 -18.93 -34.95 -34.28
N ARG A 5 -18.67 -36.20 -34.71
CA ARG A 5 -17.36 -36.86 -34.57
C ARG A 5 -16.28 -36.36 -35.53
N ALA A 6 -16.65 -35.59 -36.55
CA ALA A 6 -15.71 -35.10 -37.56
C ALA A 6 -14.93 -33.86 -37.09
N LEU A 7 -15.38 -33.17 -36.04
CA LEU A 7 -14.72 -31.99 -35.47
C LEU A 7 -13.65 -32.32 -34.41
N ASP A 8 -13.52 -33.60 -34.04
CA ASP A 8 -12.58 -34.05 -33.00
C ASP A 8 -11.23 -34.54 -33.54
N SER A 9 -11.02 -34.49 -34.86
CA SER A 9 -9.75 -34.96 -35.44
C SER A 9 -8.67 -33.87 -35.34
N PRO A 10 -7.55 -34.11 -34.62
CA PRO A 10 -6.49 -33.12 -34.44
C PRO A 10 -5.91 -32.59 -35.76
N ALA A 11 -5.93 -33.40 -36.82
CA ALA A 11 -5.51 -33.01 -38.16
C ALA A 11 -6.43 -31.95 -38.81
N LEU A 12 -7.75 -32.06 -38.60
CA LEU A 12 -8.73 -31.11 -39.13
C LEU A 12 -8.69 -29.78 -38.36
N ILE A 13 -8.55 -29.85 -37.03
CA ILE A 13 -8.40 -28.67 -36.17
C ILE A 13 -7.11 -27.92 -36.52
N ARG A 14 -6.01 -28.65 -36.72
CA ARG A 14 -4.75 -28.07 -37.20
C ARG A 14 -4.89 -27.39 -38.55
N SER A 15 -5.55 -28.03 -39.52
CA SER A 15 -5.77 -27.42 -40.84
C SER A 15 -6.67 -26.18 -40.77
N LEU A 16 -7.66 -26.18 -39.89
CA LEU A 16 -8.56 -25.05 -39.68
C LEU A 16 -7.82 -23.84 -39.10
N LEU A 17 -7.00 -24.06 -38.06
CA LEU A 17 -6.18 -23.02 -37.43
C LEU A 17 -5.10 -22.45 -38.37
N LEU A 18 -4.57 -23.26 -39.28
CA LEU A 18 -3.64 -22.80 -40.32
C LEU A 18 -4.34 -22.10 -41.49
N SER A 19 -5.61 -22.42 -41.74
CA SER A 19 -6.39 -21.82 -42.82
C SER A 19 -6.87 -20.39 -42.52
N ASN A 20 -6.92 -20.02 -41.24
CA ASN A 20 -7.37 -18.70 -40.81
C ASN A 20 -6.22 -17.90 -40.14
N PRO A 21 -5.58 -16.96 -40.85
CA PRO A 21 -4.40 -16.24 -40.37
C PRO A 21 -4.67 -15.30 -39.18
N HIS A 22 -5.93 -14.98 -38.88
CA HIS A 22 -6.31 -14.17 -37.72
C HIS A 22 -6.36 -14.95 -36.40
N ASP A 23 -6.40 -16.28 -36.44
CA ASP A 23 -6.54 -17.11 -35.22
C ASP A 23 -5.19 -17.38 -34.54
N LEU A 24 -4.07 -17.29 -35.28
CA LEU A 24 -2.72 -17.55 -34.78
C LEU A 24 -2.25 -16.55 -33.69
N PRO A 25 -2.41 -15.22 -33.86
CA PRO A 25 -2.02 -14.26 -32.82
C PRO A 25 -2.81 -14.45 -31.52
N LEU A 26 -4.13 -14.64 -31.65
CA LEU A 26 -5.04 -14.90 -30.52
C LEU A 26 -4.70 -16.20 -29.77
N LEU A 27 -4.31 -17.24 -30.49
CA LEU A 27 -3.83 -18.50 -29.89
C LEU A 27 -2.50 -18.32 -29.18
N THR A 28 -1.58 -17.55 -29.75
CA THR A 28 -0.26 -17.30 -29.15
C THR A 28 -0.39 -16.55 -27.83
N GLU A 29 -1.29 -15.58 -27.77
CA GLU A 29 -1.57 -14.78 -26.57
C GLU A 29 -2.31 -15.58 -25.48
N ARG A 30 -3.35 -16.33 -25.87
CA ARG A 30 -4.19 -17.05 -24.90
C ARG A 30 -3.66 -18.43 -24.51
N ASN A 31 -2.84 -19.04 -25.35
CA ASN A 31 -2.43 -20.44 -25.20
C ASN A 31 -1.10 -20.73 -25.95
N PRO A 32 0.03 -20.24 -25.40
CA PRO A 32 1.32 -20.31 -26.07
C PRO A 32 1.77 -21.75 -26.35
N ALA A 33 1.50 -22.68 -25.43
CA ALA A 33 1.87 -24.09 -25.58
C ALA A 33 1.23 -24.77 -26.80
N LEU A 34 -0.03 -24.43 -27.11
CA LEU A 34 -0.72 -24.96 -28.29
C LEU A 34 -0.25 -24.28 -29.58
N ALA A 35 0.06 -22.98 -29.52
CA ALA A 35 0.59 -22.22 -30.65
C ALA A 35 1.99 -22.70 -31.07
N GLU A 36 2.88 -22.97 -30.11
CA GLU A 36 4.21 -23.55 -30.37
C GLU A 36 4.11 -24.94 -30.99
N ALA A 37 3.22 -25.78 -30.48
CA ALA A 37 2.99 -27.12 -31.02
C ALA A 37 2.44 -27.05 -32.46
N LEU A 38 1.61 -26.06 -32.79
CA LEU A 38 1.08 -25.82 -34.13
C LEU A 38 2.18 -25.37 -35.12
N LEU A 39 3.04 -24.43 -34.69
CA LEU A 39 4.14 -23.88 -35.49
C LEU A 39 5.29 -24.87 -35.70
N SER A 40 5.48 -25.81 -34.76
CA SER A 40 6.51 -26.86 -34.84
C SER A 40 6.35 -27.82 -36.03
N GLY A 41 5.18 -27.83 -36.69
CA GLY A 41 4.92 -28.66 -37.86
C GLY A 41 4.63 -30.14 -37.55
N ASN A 42 4.83 -30.58 -36.30
CA ASN A 42 4.69 -31.97 -35.88
C ASN A 42 3.25 -32.27 -35.43
N LEU A 43 2.56 -33.15 -36.18
CA LEU A 43 1.17 -33.52 -35.93
C LEU A 43 1.00 -34.32 -34.62
N ASP A 44 1.98 -35.12 -34.24
CA ASP A 44 1.95 -35.93 -33.02
C ASP A 44 2.14 -35.06 -31.77
N ALA A 45 2.97 -34.01 -31.86
CA ALA A 45 3.15 -33.06 -30.78
C ALA A 45 1.89 -32.21 -30.57
N PHE A 46 1.31 -31.69 -31.67
CA PHE A 46 0.08 -30.89 -31.62
C PHE A 46 -1.11 -31.69 -31.06
N SER A 47 -1.28 -32.93 -31.51
CA SER A 47 -2.38 -33.78 -31.05
C SER A 47 -2.30 -34.10 -29.55
N ARG A 48 -1.10 -34.34 -29.01
CA ARG A 48 -0.90 -34.57 -27.57
C ARG A 48 -1.30 -33.36 -26.73
N VAL A 49 -0.79 -32.17 -27.08
CA VAL A 49 -1.08 -30.92 -26.35
C VAL A 49 -2.58 -30.58 -26.43
N LEU A 50 -3.19 -30.75 -27.60
CA LEU A 50 -4.61 -30.50 -27.80
C LEU A 50 -5.48 -31.45 -26.96
N LEU A 51 -5.15 -32.75 -26.94
CA LEU A 51 -5.88 -33.76 -26.16
C LEU A 51 -5.72 -33.54 -24.65
N GLU A 52 -4.54 -33.15 -24.20
CA GLU A 52 -4.27 -32.84 -22.80
C GLU A 52 -5.07 -31.62 -22.33
N GLN A 53 -5.10 -30.56 -23.12
CA GLN A 53 -5.90 -29.37 -22.81
C GLN A 53 -7.40 -29.61 -22.89
N GLN A 54 -7.87 -30.40 -23.86
CA GLN A 54 -9.29 -30.78 -23.92
C GLN A 54 -9.70 -31.62 -22.71
N ARG A 55 -8.83 -32.55 -22.26
CA ARG A 55 -9.08 -33.33 -21.04
C ARG A 55 -9.10 -32.45 -19.81
N GLU A 56 -8.16 -31.54 -19.67
CA GLU A 56 -8.09 -30.64 -18.51
C GLU A 56 -9.30 -29.70 -18.46
N ARG A 57 -9.71 -29.15 -19.61
CA ARG A 57 -10.94 -28.35 -19.71
C ARG A 57 -12.18 -29.17 -19.40
N ALA A 58 -12.30 -30.38 -19.96
CA ALA A 58 -13.42 -31.27 -19.68
C ALA A 58 -13.46 -31.70 -18.21
N LEU A 59 -12.31 -31.90 -17.57
CA LEU A 59 -12.24 -32.24 -16.14
C LEU A 59 -12.71 -31.07 -15.27
N ARG A 60 -12.24 -29.85 -15.56
CA ARG A 60 -12.68 -28.62 -14.87
C ARG A 60 -14.16 -28.33 -15.08
N GLU A 61 -14.65 -28.52 -16.31
CA GLU A 61 -16.08 -28.39 -16.63
C GLU A 61 -16.90 -29.46 -15.92
N GLN A 62 -16.41 -30.70 -15.85
CA GLN A 62 -17.08 -31.79 -15.15
C GLN A 62 -17.08 -31.58 -13.63
N GLU A 63 -15.99 -31.08 -13.04
CA GLU A 63 -15.93 -30.68 -11.63
C GLU A 63 -16.91 -29.54 -11.34
N ARG A 64 -16.94 -28.51 -12.20
CA ARG A 64 -17.87 -27.39 -12.08
C ARG A 64 -19.33 -27.83 -12.22
N LEU A 65 -19.64 -28.72 -13.17
CA LEU A 65 -20.97 -29.30 -13.36
C LEU A 65 -21.35 -30.20 -12.18
N ARG A 66 -20.41 -30.98 -11.63
CA ARG A 66 -20.65 -31.80 -10.43
C ARG A 66 -20.98 -30.93 -9.22
N LEU A 67 -20.29 -29.81 -9.02
CA LEU A 67 -20.60 -28.85 -7.95
C LEU A 67 -21.97 -28.18 -8.14
N PHE A 68 -22.37 -27.90 -9.40
CA PHE A 68 -23.66 -27.31 -9.72
C PHE A 68 -24.84 -28.30 -9.67
N THR A 69 -24.55 -29.60 -9.83
CA THR A 69 -25.54 -30.70 -9.81
C THR A 69 -25.53 -31.45 -8.47
N ALA A 70 -24.61 -31.10 -7.56
CA ALA A 70 -24.56 -31.65 -6.21
C ALA A 70 -25.76 -31.16 -5.40
N ASP A 71 -26.14 -31.96 -4.41
CA ASP A 71 -27.24 -31.73 -3.49
C ASP A 71 -27.13 -30.30 -2.87
N PRO A 72 -28.22 -29.52 -2.79
CA PRO A 72 -28.25 -28.21 -2.13
C PRO A 72 -27.68 -28.16 -0.70
N PHE A 73 -27.48 -29.32 -0.06
CA PHE A 73 -26.90 -29.46 1.28
C PHE A 73 -25.43 -29.94 1.28
N ASP A 74 -24.75 -29.99 0.14
CA ASP A 74 -23.32 -30.32 0.07
C ASP A 74 -22.48 -29.17 0.69
N PRO A 75 -21.73 -29.43 1.78
CA PRO A 75 -20.96 -28.40 2.47
C PRO A 75 -19.90 -27.73 1.58
N GLU A 76 -19.36 -28.41 0.57
CA GLU A 76 -18.38 -27.79 -0.34
C GLU A 76 -19.02 -26.83 -1.35
N ALA A 77 -20.25 -27.12 -1.80
CA ALA A 77 -21.00 -26.22 -2.67
C ALA A 77 -21.48 -24.98 -1.90
N GLN A 78 -21.95 -25.17 -0.67
CA GLN A 78 -22.38 -24.08 0.21
C GLN A 78 -21.23 -23.13 0.56
N ALA A 79 -20.03 -23.65 0.82
CA ALA A 79 -18.84 -22.83 1.09
C ALA A 79 -18.43 -21.98 -0.12
N LYS A 80 -18.56 -22.51 -1.35
CA LYS A 80 -18.28 -21.73 -2.58
C LYS A 80 -19.31 -20.63 -2.81
N ILE A 81 -20.58 -20.92 -2.56
CA ILE A 81 -21.66 -19.92 -2.64
C ILE A 81 -21.44 -18.83 -1.59
N GLU A 82 -21.06 -19.19 -0.37
CA GLU A 82 -20.74 -18.24 0.70
C GLU A 82 -19.57 -17.33 0.32
N GLU A 83 -18.48 -17.90 -0.23
CA GLU A 83 -17.33 -17.12 -0.67
C GLU A 83 -17.67 -16.18 -1.85
N GLU A 84 -18.50 -16.62 -2.81
CA GLU A 84 -18.98 -15.76 -3.90
C GLU A 84 -19.87 -14.62 -3.39
N ILE A 85 -20.78 -14.89 -2.44
CA ILE A 85 -21.61 -13.85 -1.81
C ILE A 85 -20.73 -12.86 -1.04
N ARG A 86 -19.73 -13.37 -0.30
CA ARG A 86 -18.77 -12.54 0.43
C ARG A 86 -18.03 -11.61 -0.52
N GLN A 87 -17.51 -12.13 -1.63
CA GLN A 87 -16.81 -11.32 -2.63
C GLN A 87 -17.73 -10.26 -3.24
N ARG A 88 -18.96 -10.62 -3.64
CA ARG A 88 -19.94 -9.63 -4.14
C ARG A 88 -20.25 -8.54 -3.13
N ASN A 89 -20.48 -8.90 -1.86
CA ASN A 89 -20.76 -7.92 -0.81
C ASN A 89 -19.58 -6.96 -0.61
N VAL A 90 -18.34 -7.47 -0.71
CA VAL A 90 -17.12 -6.64 -0.62
C VAL A 90 -17.01 -5.71 -1.83
N GLU A 91 -17.25 -6.22 -3.04
CA GLU A 91 -17.23 -5.43 -4.27
C GLU A 91 -18.32 -4.36 -4.31
N GLU A 92 -19.55 -4.69 -3.92
CA GLU A 92 -20.66 -3.75 -3.81
C GLU A 92 -20.36 -2.65 -2.78
N ASN A 93 -19.87 -3.04 -1.59
CA ASN A 93 -19.45 -2.07 -0.57
C ASN A 93 -18.31 -1.16 -1.07
N MET A 94 -17.36 -1.71 -1.82
CA MET A 94 -16.29 -0.93 -2.45
C MET A 94 -16.84 0.06 -3.47
N SER A 95 -17.76 -0.37 -4.33
CA SER A 95 -18.41 0.48 -5.33
C SER A 95 -19.18 1.62 -4.67
N ILE A 96 -19.96 1.32 -3.63
CA ILE A 96 -20.70 2.33 -2.86
C ILE A 96 -19.73 3.33 -2.22
N ALA A 97 -18.64 2.84 -1.61
CA ALA A 97 -17.63 3.72 -1.02
C ALA A 97 -17.00 4.65 -2.08
N MET A 98 -16.72 4.14 -3.28
CA MET A 98 -16.14 4.94 -4.37
C MET A 98 -17.09 6.03 -4.88
N GLU A 99 -18.39 5.76 -4.89
CA GLU A 99 -19.41 6.72 -5.32
C GLU A 99 -19.75 7.75 -4.24
N GLU A 100 -19.95 7.31 -3.00
CA GLU A 100 -20.48 8.14 -1.91
C GLU A 100 -19.40 8.83 -1.09
N ALA A 101 -18.20 8.24 -0.98
CA ALA A 101 -17.11 8.75 -0.15
C ALA A 101 -15.74 8.60 -0.83
N PRO A 102 -15.53 9.22 -2.02
CA PRO A 102 -14.27 9.14 -2.75
C PRO A 102 -13.06 9.62 -1.93
N GLU A 103 -13.27 10.52 -0.96
CA GLU A 103 -12.25 10.99 -0.01
C GLU A 103 -11.68 9.86 0.87
N SER A 104 -12.41 8.77 1.08
CA SER A 104 -11.92 7.59 1.83
C SER A 104 -10.78 6.88 1.09
N PHE A 105 -10.64 7.12 -0.21
CA PHE A 105 -9.56 6.58 -1.05
C PHE A 105 -8.39 7.56 -1.22
N GLY A 106 -8.56 8.82 -0.78
CA GLY A 106 -7.52 9.83 -0.83
C GLY A 106 -6.51 9.68 0.31
N GLN A 107 -5.24 9.93 0.03
CA GLN A 107 -4.24 10.05 1.10
C GLN A 107 -4.49 11.32 1.90
N VAL A 108 -4.76 11.16 3.20
CA VAL A 108 -5.00 12.30 4.09
C VAL A 108 -3.67 12.98 4.42
N THR A 109 -3.58 14.27 4.08
CA THR A 109 -2.42 15.10 4.40
C THR A 109 -2.32 15.32 5.91
N MET A 110 -1.16 15.04 6.49
CA MET A 110 -0.92 15.22 7.92
C MET A 110 -0.83 16.70 8.31
N LEU A 111 -1.27 17.04 9.51
CA LEU A 111 -1.34 18.43 9.99
C LEU A 111 0.04 18.93 10.44
N TYR A 112 0.60 19.87 9.69
CA TYR A 112 1.84 20.56 10.06
C TYR A 112 1.63 22.07 10.08
N ILE A 113 2.39 22.77 10.90
CA ILE A 113 2.43 24.24 10.94
C ILE A 113 3.87 24.74 10.87
N ASN A 114 4.05 25.96 10.36
CA ASN A 114 5.31 26.68 10.48
C ASN A 114 5.41 27.29 11.89
N CYS A 115 6.57 27.13 12.51
CA CYS A 115 6.90 27.83 13.75
C CYS A 115 8.39 28.11 13.82
N LYS A 116 8.82 28.88 14.81
CA LYS A 116 10.23 29.13 15.08
C LYS A 116 10.56 28.86 16.53
N VAL A 117 11.76 28.34 16.78
CA VAL A 117 12.31 28.22 18.12
C VAL A 117 13.67 28.89 18.12
N ASN A 118 13.84 29.87 19.01
CA ASN A 118 15.05 30.70 19.08
C ASN A 118 15.41 31.35 17.72
N GLY A 119 14.39 31.78 16.96
CA GLY A 119 14.56 32.39 15.63
C GLY A 119 14.75 31.40 14.46
N HIS A 120 15.00 30.12 14.73
CA HIS A 120 15.18 29.11 13.69
C HIS A 120 13.82 28.53 13.24
N PRO A 121 13.51 28.54 11.93
CA PRO A 121 12.26 27.99 11.42
C PRO A 121 12.27 26.45 11.47
N LEU A 122 11.13 25.88 11.80
CA LEU A 122 10.88 24.44 11.81
C LEU A 122 9.40 24.15 11.54
N LYS A 123 9.13 22.90 11.14
CA LYS A 123 7.78 22.41 10.88
C LYS A 123 7.35 21.52 12.03
N ALA A 124 6.30 21.91 12.74
CA ALA A 124 5.77 21.14 13.84
C ALA A 124 4.61 20.28 13.37
N PHE A 125 4.69 18.97 13.63
CA PHE A 125 3.59 18.03 13.45
C PHE A 125 2.56 18.25 14.56
N VAL A 126 1.28 18.38 14.23
CA VAL A 126 0.22 18.65 15.20
C VAL A 126 -0.54 17.36 15.48
N ASP A 127 -0.43 16.85 16.70
CA ASP A 127 -0.98 15.54 17.09
C ASP A 127 -1.72 15.62 18.43
N SER A 128 -3.06 15.62 18.37
CA SER A 128 -3.90 15.58 19.56
C SER A 128 -3.95 14.21 20.24
N GLY A 129 -3.49 13.14 19.56
CA GLY A 129 -3.36 11.79 20.11
C GLY A 129 -2.10 11.60 20.96
N ALA A 130 -1.09 12.46 20.78
CA ALA A 130 0.11 12.44 21.59
C ALA A 130 -0.09 13.18 22.92
N GLN A 131 0.18 12.51 24.04
CA GLN A 131 0.07 13.13 25.37
C GLN A 131 1.10 14.25 25.58
N MET A 132 2.30 14.12 25.01
CA MET A 132 3.43 15.01 25.26
C MET A 132 3.96 15.65 23.99
N THR A 133 4.33 16.93 24.10
CA THR A 133 5.09 17.63 23.06
C THR A 133 6.55 17.21 23.12
N ILE A 134 7.10 16.95 21.93
CA ILE A 134 8.44 16.39 21.76
C ILE A 134 9.20 17.19 20.70
N MET A 135 10.52 17.33 20.90
CA MET A 135 11.45 17.84 19.89
C MET A 135 12.61 16.86 19.70
N SER A 136 13.11 16.73 18.47
CA SER A 136 14.28 15.89 18.18
C SER A 136 15.57 16.55 18.69
N GLN A 137 16.58 15.73 19.02
CA GLN A 137 17.89 16.22 19.42
C GLN A 137 18.52 17.10 18.34
N ALA A 138 18.46 16.66 17.08
CA ALA A 138 18.99 17.41 15.94
C ALA A 138 18.33 18.80 15.81
N CYS A 139 17.01 18.89 16.06
CA CYS A 139 16.30 20.17 16.08
C CYS A 139 16.73 21.04 17.26
N ALA A 140 16.89 20.47 18.46
CA ALA A 140 17.34 21.21 19.65
C ALA A 140 18.76 21.78 19.50
N GLU A 141 19.65 21.05 18.83
CA GLU A 141 21.00 21.50 18.46
C GLU A 141 20.94 22.62 17.42
N ARG A 142 20.17 22.43 16.35
CA ARG A 142 19.98 23.43 15.29
C ARG A 142 19.36 24.73 15.81
N CYS A 143 18.43 24.65 16.75
CA CYS A 143 17.82 25.80 17.41
C CYS A 143 18.70 26.41 18.52
N ASN A 144 19.88 25.84 18.80
CA ASN A 144 20.80 26.29 19.86
C ASN A 144 20.14 26.37 21.26
N ILE A 145 19.29 25.40 21.58
CA ILE A 145 18.60 25.29 22.87
C ILE A 145 19.06 24.09 23.70
N ILE A 146 20.11 23.36 23.27
CA ILE A 146 20.64 22.20 23.99
C ILE A 146 21.02 22.53 25.45
N ARG A 147 21.44 23.78 25.71
CA ARG A 147 21.76 24.32 27.04
C ARG A 147 20.57 24.37 28.00
N LEU A 148 19.34 24.30 27.49
CA LEU A 148 18.11 24.32 28.29
C LEU A 148 17.61 22.92 28.65
N VAL A 149 18.27 21.87 28.14
CA VAL A 149 17.85 20.48 28.32
C VAL A 149 18.29 19.96 29.68
N ASP A 150 17.31 19.72 30.55
CA ASP A 150 17.53 19.09 31.86
C ASP A 150 17.63 17.57 31.70
N ARG A 151 18.85 17.04 31.81
CA ARG A 151 19.15 15.60 31.69
C ARG A 151 18.67 14.77 32.88
N ARG A 152 18.24 15.38 33.99
CA ARG A 152 17.65 14.63 35.11
C ARG A 152 16.32 13.97 34.73
N TRP A 153 15.70 14.48 33.67
CA TRP A 153 14.48 13.94 33.07
C TRP A 153 14.76 13.00 31.90
N ALA A 154 16.00 12.52 31.76
CA ALA A 154 16.34 11.47 30.82
C ALA A 154 15.61 10.16 31.21
N GLY A 155 15.25 9.38 30.21
CA GLY A 155 14.48 8.15 30.42
C GLY A 155 14.18 7.43 29.11
N ILE A 156 13.28 6.45 29.18
CA ILE A 156 12.82 5.71 28.02
C ILE A 156 11.33 6.01 27.86
N ALA A 157 10.96 6.63 26.74
CA ALA A 157 9.57 6.79 26.35
C ALA A 157 9.05 5.43 25.85
N LYS A 158 8.04 4.88 26.53
CA LYS A 158 7.29 3.72 26.04
C LYS A 158 6.01 4.23 25.37
N GLY A 159 5.95 4.13 24.04
CA GLY A 159 4.81 4.49 23.21
C GLY A 159 4.70 3.52 22.02
N VAL A 160 4.48 4.03 20.81
CA VAL A 160 4.62 3.27 19.55
C VAL A 160 6.12 2.99 19.30
N GLY A 161 6.70 2.11 20.12
CA GLY A 161 8.14 1.83 20.19
C GLY A 161 8.82 2.32 21.48
N THR A 162 10.09 1.95 21.62
CA THR A 162 10.98 2.42 22.69
C THR A 162 11.90 3.49 22.15
N GLN A 163 11.78 4.72 22.64
CA GLN A 163 12.67 5.81 22.25
C GLN A 163 13.39 6.40 23.48
N ARG A 164 14.66 6.78 23.32
CA ARG A 164 15.46 7.36 24.39
C ARG A 164 15.16 8.85 24.53
N ILE A 165 14.68 9.25 25.70
CA ILE A 165 14.52 10.65 26.11
C ILE A 165 15.87 11.11 26.65
N ILE A 166 16.44 12.15 26.04
CA ILE A 166 17.71 12.77 26.46
C ILE A 166 17.52 13.67 27.67
N GLY A 167 16.37 14.32 27.75
CA GLY A 167 16.01 15.23 28.82
C GLY A 167 14.75 16.02 28.51
N ARG A 168 14.49 17.06 29.30
CA ARG A 168 13.31 17.92 29.16
C ARG A 168 13.69 19.39 29.15
N VAL A 169 13.06 20.15 28.26
CA VAL A 169 13.06 21.62 28.31
C VAL A 169 11.82 22.06 29.09
N HIS A 170 12.04 22.69 30.23
CA HIS A 170 10.95 23.09 31.13
C HIS A 170 10.16 24.29 30.61
N LEU A 171 10.87 25.22 29.96
CA LEU A 171 10.28 26.44 29.42
C LEU A 171 11.12 26.95 28.25
N ALA A 172 10.53 26.99 27.07
CA ALA A 172 11.06 27.66 25.89
C ALA A 172 9.93 28.34 25.12
N GLN A 173 10.25 29.39 24.38
CA GLN A 173 9.29 30.08 23.53
C GLN A 173 9.25 29.44 22.15
N ILE A 174 8.06 29.00 21.74
CA ILE A 174 7.75 28.63 20.37
C ILE A 174 7.04 29.81 19.74
N GLN A 175 7.63 30.37 18.70
CA GLN A 175 7.03 31.44 17.92
C GLN A 175 6.11 30.85 16.86
N ILE A 176 4.84 31.23 16.89
CA ILE A 176 3.85 30.92 15.84
C ILE A 176 3.35 32.26 15.31
N GLU A 177 3.57 32.53 14.03
CA GLU A 177 3.38 33.85 13.44
C GLU A 177 4.11 34.95 14.25
N GLY A 178 3.36 35.87 14.87
CA GLY A 178 3.88 36.92 15.74
C GLY A 178 3.91 36.59 17.24
N ASP A 179 3.33 35.46 17.65
CA ASP A 179 3.14 35.13 19.06
C ASP A 179 4.21 34.22 19.61
N PHE A 180 4.59 34.44 20.86
CA PHE A 180 5.60 33.63 21.57
C PHE A 180 4.94 32.80 22.67
N LEU A 181 4.72 31.52 22.37
CA LEU A 181 4.05 30.58 23.26
C LEU A 181 5.06 29.91 24.19
N GLN A 182 4.81 30.01 25.49
CA GLN A 182 5.61 29.34 26.51
C GLN A 182 5.27 27.85 26.58
N CYS A 183 6.20 27.01 26.13
CA CYS A 183 6.00 25.58 26.01
C CYS A 183 7.08 24.80 26.76
N SER A 184 6.69 23.61 27.22
CA SER A 184 7.59 22.60 27.80
C SER A 184 7.55 21.36 26.94
N PHE A 185 8.69 20.73 26.67
CA PHE A 185 8.75 19.56 25.79
C PHE A 185 9.94 18.67 26.12
N SER A 186 9.80 17.38 25.80
CA SER A 186 10.88 16.40 25.97
C SER A 186 11.73 16.31 24.72
N ILE A 187 13.03 16.04 24.89
CA ILE A 187 13.98 15.87 23.79
C ILE A 187 14.21 14.38 23.55
N LEU A 188 13.94 13.93 22.33
CA LEU A 188 14.17 12.55 21.90
C LEU A 188 15.35 12.47 20.92
N GLU A 189 16.13 11.40 21.01
CA GLU A 189 17.33 11.21 20.18
C GLU A 189 16.98 10.92 18.71
N ASP A 190 16.26 9.83 18.49
CA ASP A 190 15.94 9.35 17.15
C ASP A 190 14.47 9.61 16.81
N GLN A 191 14.23 10.76 16.19
CA GLN A 191 12.90 11.14 15.71
C GLN A 191 12.98 11.70 14.29
N PRO A 192 12.14 11.21 13.36
CA PRO A 192 12.21 11.63 11.95
C PRO A 192 11.70 13.05 11.70
N MET A 193 10.84 13.57 12.58
CA MET A 193 10.32 14.94 12.51
C MET A 193 11.02 15.85 13.52
N ASP A 194 11.12 17.14 13.21
CA ASP A 194 11.77 18.14 14.07
C ASP A 194 11.03 18.31 15.41
N MET A 195 9.71 18.49 15.34
CA MET A 195 8.89 18.78 16.49
C MET A 195 7.49 18.18 16.33
N LEU A 196 6.97 17.64 17.43
CA LEU A 196 5.61 17.16 17.58
C LEU A 196 4.93 17.99 18.66
N LEU A 197 3.86 18.68 18.30
CA LEU A 197 3.01 19.46 19.20
C LEU A 197 1.86 18.58 19.70
N GLY A 198 2.00 18.15 20.95
CA GLY A 198 1.09 17.23 21.61
C GLY A 198 -0.08 17.92 22.31
N LEU A 199 -0.98 17.11 22.84
CA LEU A 199 -2.18 17.55 23.55
C LEU A 199 -1.87 18.40 24.80
N ASP A 200 -0.72 18.18 25.44
CA ASP A 200 -0.28 18.99 26.58
C ASP A 200 -0.17 20.49 26.24
N MET A 201 0.47 20.82 25.12
CA MET A 201 0.63 22.21 24.67
C MET A 201 -0.61 22.73 23.96
N LEU A 202 -1.30 21.89 23.19
CA LEU A 202 -2.58 22.26 22.57
C LEU A 202 -3.62 22.65 23.63
N ARG A 203 -3.72 21.87 24.71
CA ARG A 203 -4.64 22.18 25.82
C ARG A 203 -4.18 23.40 26.62
N ARG A 204 -2.88 23.56 26.86
CA ARG A 204 -2.31 24.70 27.60
C ARG A 204 -2.65 26.04 26.94
N HIS A 205 -2.55 26.12 25.61
CA HIS A 205 -2.82 27.34 24.84
C HIS A 205 -4.24 27.41 24.26
N GLN A 206 -5.13 26.52 24.73
CA GLN A 206 -6.53 26.46 24.31
C GLN A 206 -6.70 26.40 22.79
N CYS A 207 -5.84 25.62 22.14
CA CYS A 207 -5.80 25.53 20.69
C CYS A 207 -7.09 24.90 20.12
N SER A 208 -7.52 25.39 18.95
CA SER A 208 -8.59 24.80 18.16
C SER A 208 -8.07 24.38 16.79
N LEU A 209 -8.27 23.10 16.45
CA LEU A 209 -7.95 22.55 15.14
C LEU A 209 -9.16 22.75 14.22
N ASP A 210 -9.15 23.83 13.42
CA ASP A 210 -10.23 24.12 12.49
C ASP A 210 -9.91 23.52 11.12
N LEU A 211 -10.39 22.30 10.88
CA LEU A 211 -10.23 21.58 9.61
C LEU A 211 -11.11 22.16 8.50
N LYS A 212 -12.15 22.94 8.82
CA LYS A 212 -12.99 23.61 7.81
C LYS A 212 -12.27 24.78 7.18
N LYS A 213 -11.53 25.55 7.97
CA LYS A 213 -10.68 26.66 7.50
C LYS A 213 -9.24 26.24 7.22
N ASN A 214 -8.87 25.02 7.59
CA ASN A 214 -7.52 24.48 7.52
C ASN A 214 -6.49 25.34 8.28
N VAL A 215 -6.83 25.72 9.52
CA VAL A 215 -5.98 26.54 10.41
C VAL A 215 -5.90 25.95 11.82
N LEU A 216 -4.76 26.16 12.47
CA LEU A 216 -4.62 26.05 13.91
C LEU A 216 -4.88 27.43 14.53
N VAL A 217 -5.88 27.51 15.40
CA VAL A 217 -6.19 28.71 16.18
C VAL A 217 -5.56 28.59 17.56
N ILE A 218 -4.80 29.59 17.99
CA ILE A 218 -4.26 29.71 19.33
C ILE A 218 -5.28 30.42 20.22
N GLY A 219 -5.95 29.71 21.12
CA GLY A 219 -7.07 30.26 21.89
C GLY A 219 -6.70 31.40 22.82
N THR A 220 -5.48 31.41 23.37
CA THR A 220 -5.03 32.45 24.29
C THR A 220 -4.84 33.83 23.65
N THR A 221 -4.54 33.88 22.34
CA THR A 221 -4.21 35.13 21.63
C THR A 221 -5.14 35.41 20.45
N GLY A 222 -5.87 34.40 19.97
CA GLY A 222 -6.70 34.47 18.76
C GLY A 222 -5.93 34.35 17.45
N THR A 223 -4.60 34.20 17.51
CA THR A 223 -3.74 34.04 16.34
C THR A 223 -4.05 32.76 15.60
N GLN A 224 -4.00 32.82 14.27
CA GLN A 224 -4.29 31.70 13.39
C GLN A 224 -3.08 31.45 12.50
N THR A 225 -2.70 30.19 12.34
CA THR A 225 -1.68 29.77 11.38
C THR A 225 -2.26 28.67 10.49
N HIS A 226 -1.95 28.71 9.20
CA HIS A 226 -2.46 27.73 8.24
C HIS A 226 -1.71 26.40 8.37
N PHE A 227 -2.45 25.30 8.20
CA PHE A 227 -1.79 24.00 8.03
C PHE A 227 -1.06 23.97 6.68
N LEU A 228 0.10 23.32 6.66
CA LEU A 228 0.94 23.23 5.47
C LEU A 228 0.27 22.37 4.38
N PRO A 229 0.39 22.78 3.10
CA PRO A 229 -0.02 21.93 1.99
C PRO A 229 0.94 20.75 1.81
N GLU A 230 0.48 19.69 1.13
CA GLU A 230 1.23 18.46 0.89
C GLU A 230 2.64 18.70 0.29
N GLY A 231 2.76 19.66 -0.63
CA GLY A 231 4.02 20.02 -1.27
C GLY A 231 5.10 20.49 -0.28
N GLU A 232 4.69 21.13 0.81
CA GLU A 232 5.57 21.66 1.84
C GLU A 232 5.81 20.69 3.00
N LEU A 233 5.23 19.50 3.00
CA LEU A 233 5.44 18.55 4.09
C LEU A 233 6.88 18.00 4.11
N PRO A 234 7.43 17.72 5.31
CA PRO A 234 8.71 17.03 5.43
C PRO A 234 8.67 15.63 4.78
N PRO A 235 9.81 15.09 4.29
CA PRO A 235 9.85 13.78 3.64
C PRO A 235 9.31 12.64 4.52
N CYS A 236 9.50 12.72 5.84
CA CYS A 236 8.98 11.72 6.78
C CYS A 236 7.45 11.66 6.83
N ALA A 237 6.77 12.79 6.56
CA ALA A 237 5.31 12.83 6.50
C ALA A 237 4.77 12.24 5.18
N LYS A 238 5.55 12.34 4.09
CA LYS A 238 5.20 11.75 2.79
C LYS A 238 5.29 10.22 2.80
N LEU A 239 6.26 9.68 3.57
CA LEU A 239 6.51 8.23 3.66
C LEU A 239 5.46 7.47 4.48
N ALA A 240 4.91 8.06 5.54
CA ALA A 240 3.85 7.43 6.34
C ALA A 240 2.57 7.16 5.52
N CYS A 241 2.34 7.93 4.47
CA CYS A 241 1.21 7.77 3.55
C CYS A 241 1.49 6.83 2.37
N GLY A 242 2.76 6.49 2.08
CA GLY A 242 3.16 5.67 0.92
C GLY A 242 3.10 4.16 1.13
N ALA A 243 2.95 3.67 2.37
CA ALA A 243 2.99 2.24 2.68
C ALA A 243 1.74 1.45 2.22
N GLY A 244 0.73 2.13 1.65
CA GLY A 244 -0.50 1.50 1.15
C GLY A 244 -0.62 1.43 -0.37
N GLN A 245 0.37 1.94 -1.12
CA GLN A 245 0.42 1.84 -2.59
C GLN A 245 1.60 0.95 -3.02
N GLU A 246 1.66 -0.28 -2.52
CA GLU A 246 2.11 -1.33 -3.43
C GLU A 246 1.01 -1.44 -4.48
N GLN A 247 1.30 -0.94 -5.68
CA GLN A 247 0.54 -1.32 -6.87
C GLN A 247 0.42 -2.85 -6.83
N PRO A 248 -0.77 -3.45 -7.04
CA PRO A 248 -0.84 -4.88 -7.23
C PRO A 248 0.20 -5.20 -8.31
N PRO A 249 1.11 -6.15 -8.10
CA PRO A 249 2.10 -6.46 -9.10
C PRO A 249 1.32 -6.77 -10.36
N ASP A 250 1.57 -5.98 -11.42
CA ASP A 250 1.10 -6.29 -12.75
C ASP A 250 1.34 -7.79 -12.93
N ARG A 251 0.28 -8.52 -13.25
CA ARG A 251 0.31 -9.97 -13.47
C ARG A 251 1.05 -10.25 -14.78
N GLU A 252 2.33 -9.90 -14.84
CA GLU A 252 3.26 -10.16 -15.93
C GLU A 252 4.66 -10.48 -15.38
N ALA A 253 4.75 -11.43 -14.44
CA ALA A 253 6.04 -12.03 -14.09
C ALA A 253 5.92 -13.42 -13.43
N ALA A 254 4.93 -14.22 -13.79
CA ALA A 254 4.87 -15.63 -13.39
C ALA A 254 5.31 -16.51 -14.56
N GLY A 255 6.59 -16.48 -14.91
CA GLY A 255 7.06 -17.25 -16.07
C GLY A 255 8.55 -17.25 -16.37
N THR A 256 9.44 -16.98 -15.43
CA THR A 256 10.86 -17.31 -15.65
C THR A 256 11.54 -17.61 -14.34
N ILE A 257 11.75 -18.89 -14.07
CA ILE A 257 12.96 -19.52 -13.49
C ILE A 257 12.55 -20.97 -13.20
N LYS A 258 12.79 -21.89 -14.15
CA LYS A 258 13.36 -23.22 -13.89
C LYS A 258 14.06 -23.73 -15.14
N HIS A 259 15.32 -24.12 -14.95
CA HIS A 259 16.23 -24.86 -15.84
C HIS A 259 17.19 -24.06 -16.74
N SER A 260 18.35 -23.74 -16.18
CA SER A 260 19.60 -23.99 -16.90
C SER A 260 20.65 -24.54 -15.94
N VAL A 261 20.66 -25.86 -15.78
CA VAL A 261 21.82 -26.60 -15.25
C VAL A 261 21.95 -27.89 -16.09
N LYS A 262 23.20 -28.14 -16.51
CA LYS A 262 23.73 -29.19 -17.41
C LYS A 262 23.70 -28.73 -18.87
N ASP A 263 24.81 -28.62 -19.59
CA ASP A 263 26.08 -29.33 -19.50
C ASP A 263 27.09 -28.59 -20.39
N LEU A 264 28.36 -28.47 -19.97
CA LEU A 264 29.55 -28.37 -20.86
C LEU A 264 30.83 -28.41 -20.00
N GLY A 265 31.21 -29.64 -19.63
CA GLY A 265 32.49 -30.21 -20.04
C GLY A 265 33.82 -29.52 -19.65
N ARG A 266 34.52 -30.20 -18.74
CA ARG A 266 35.95 -30.59 -18.82
C ARG A 266 37.03 -29.49 -18.87
N LYS A 267 37.79 -29.39 -17.77
CA LYS A 267 39.26 -29.28 -17.82
C LYS A 267 39.89 -30.34 -16.92
N LYS A 268 40.63 -31.25 -17.57
CA LYS A 268 41.62 -32.14 -16.94
C LYS A 268 42.87 -31.31 -16.60
N ARG A 269 43.61 -31.86 -15.64
CA ARG A 269 45.03 -31.62 -15.31
C ARG A 269 45.88 -31.15 -16.48
#